data_AF-A0A7C5D009-F1
#
_entry.id   AF-A0A7C5D009-F1
#
_cell.length_a   1.000
_cell.length_b   1.000
_cell.length_c   1.000
_cell.angle_alpha   90.00
_cell.angle_beta   90.00
_cell.angle_gamma   90.00
#
_symmetry.space_group_name_H-M   'P 1'
#
loop_
_entity.id
_entity.type
_entity.pdbx_description
1 polymer ?
#
loop_
_entity_poly.entity_id
_entity_poly.type
_entity_poly.pdbx_seq_one_letter_code
_entity_poly.pdbx_strand_id
1 'polypeptide(L)'
;MKQQKATQNLDNIAERAHALFTAKDAAREEALRLCREIIRHSALCIRSIHRRDDHSAQKNLVAARSLLDELEHKISKHDDLAQAGFVHDAQKEFAEATLTLSIIKQQALPEPEELKISYP
;
A
#
# COMPACT_ATOMS: atom_id res chain seq x y z
N MET A 1 -25.83 -40.82 14.28
CA MET A 1 -25.53 -40.21 12.95
C MET A 1 -25.67 -38.67 12.90
N LYS A 2 -26.66 -38.02 13.54
CA LYS A 2 -26.78 -36.53 13.51
C LYS A 2 -25.61 -35.78 14.17
N GLN A 3 -25.09 -36.24 15.31
CA GLN A 3 -23.98 -35.57 16.01
C GLN A 3 -22.66 -35.59 15.22
N GLN A 4 -22.34 -36.69 14.53
CA GLN A 4 -21.11 -36.84 13.76
C GLN A 4 -21.08 -35.96 12.49
N LYS A 5 -22.26 -35.67 11.91
CA LYS A 5 -22.42 -34.77 10.77
C LYS A 5 -22.30 -33.29 11.18
N ALA A 6 -22.75 -32.94 12.39
CA ALA A 6 -22.63 -31.59 12.93
C ALA A 6 -21.18 -31.24 13.28
N THR A 7 -20.42 -32.17 13.86
CA THR A 7 -18.99 -31.98 14.13
C THR A 7 -18.16 -31.90 12.85
N GLN A 8 -18.43 -32.75 11.84
CA GLN A 8 -17.76 -32.65 10.53
C GLN A 8 -18.04 -31.31 9.82
N ASN A 9 -19.25 -30.76 9.95
CA ASN A 9 -19.57 -29.44 9.41
C ASN A 9 -18.77 -28.33 10.14
N LEU A 10 -18.61 -28.44 11.46
CA LEU A 10 -17.79 -27.52 12.23
C LEU A 10 -16.32 -27.60 11.83
N ASP A 11 -15.77 -28.80 11.65
CA ASP A 11 -14.38 -29.01 11.23
C ASP A 11 -14.13 -28.38 9.85
N ASN A 12 -15.04 -28.58 8.89
CA ASN A 12 -14.93 -27.97 7.56
C ASN A 12 -15.04 -26.43 7.60
N ILE A 13 -15.92 -25.88 8.43
CA ILE A 13 -16.03 -24.43 8.64
C ILE A 13 -14.73 -23.90 9.24
N ALA A 14 -14.17 -24.59 10.24
CA ALA A 14 -12.92 -24.20 10.90
C ALA A 14 -11.74 -24.23 9.93
N GLU A 15 -11.60 -25.27 9.10
CA GLU A 15 -10.56 -25.37 8.06
C GLU A 15 -10.66 -24.21 7.05
N ARG A 16 -11.87 -23.92 6.57
CA ARG A 16 -12.12 -22.82 5.62
C ARG A 16 -11.82 -21.46 6.24
N ALA A 17 -12.23 -21.24 7.49
CA ALA A 17 -11.94 -20.01 8.22
C ALA A 17 -10.43 -19.84 8.44
N HIS A 18 -9.73 -20.92 8.83
CA HIS A 18 -8.29 -20.90 9.02
C HIS A 18 -7.56 -20.53 7.72
N ALA A 19 -7.90 -21.20 6.61
CA ALA A 19 -7.31 -20.89 5.30
C ALA A 19 -7.54 -19.43 4.88
N LEU A 20 -8.74 -18.89 5.11
CA LEU A 20 -9.06 -17.49 4.84
C LEU A 20 -8.20 -16.53 5.66
N PHE A 21 -8.09 -16.77 6.98
CA PHE A 21 -7.30 -15.90 7.85
C PHE A 21 -5.80 -15.98 7.57
N THR A 22 -5.26 -17.17 7.29
CA THR A 22 -3.86 -17.34 6.91
C THR A 22 -3.53 -16.58 5.62
N ALA A 23 -4.39 -16.67 4.59
CA ALA A 23 -4.19 -15.93 3.35
C ALA A 23 -4.22 -14.42 3.55
N LYS A 24 -5.16 -13.95 4.38
CA LYS A 24 -5.31 -12.53 4.72
C LYS A 24 -4.13 -12.00 5.54
N ASP A 25 -3.64 -12.77 6.51
CA ASP A 25 -2.49 -12.41 7.33
C ASP A 25 -1.22 -12.27 6.47
N ALA A 26 -0.99 -13.21 5.56
CA ALA A 26 0.12 -13.14 4.61
C ALA A 26 0.02 -11.89 3.70
N ALA A 27 -1.19 -11.57 3.21
CA ALA A 27 -1.41 -10.36 2.42
C ALA A 27 -1.15 -9.07 3.23
N ARG A 28 -1.55 -9.06 4.50
CA ARG A 28 -1.33 -7.93 5.42
C ARG A 28 0.16 -7.70 5.69
N GLU A 29 0.92 -8.75 5.99
CA GLU A 29 2.36 -8.62 6.27
C GLU A 29 3.14 -8.09 5.06
N GLU A 30 2.79 -8.59 3.86
CA GLU A 30 3.37 -8.09 2.62
C GLU A 30 2.99 -6.63 2.36
N ALA A 31 1.73 -6.26 2.58
CA ALA A 31 1.25 -4.89 2.45
C ALA A 31 1.97 -3.94 3.42
N LEU A 32 2.16 -4.35 4.68
CA LEU A 32 2.91 -3.58 5.69
C LEU A 32 4.37 -3.37 5.26
N ARG A 33 5.01 -4.42 4.70
CA ARG A 33 6.37 -4.32 4.16
C ARG A 33 6.44 -3.30 3.02
N LEU A 34 5.54 -3.37 2.05
CA LEU A 34 5.48 -2.44 0.92
C LEU A 34 5.22 -1.00 1.38
N CYS A 35 4.29 -0.80 2.31
CA CYS A 35 3.99 0.53 2.87
C CYS A 35 5.22 1.17 3.52
N ARG A 36 6.00 0.41 4.31
CA ARG A 36 7.25 0.93 4.89
C ARG A 36 8.26 1.36 3.83
N GLU A 37 8.36 0.61 2.74
CA GLU A 37 9.27 0.94 1.64
C GLU A 37 8.81 2.16 0.83
N ILE A 38 7.49 2.31 0.62
CA ILE A 38 6.91 3.52 0.00
C ILE A 38 7.27 4.74 0.84
N ILE A 39 6.99 4.71 2.15
CA ILE A 39 7.31 5.80 3.08
C ILE A 39 8.81 6.12 3.04
N ARG A 40 9.67 5.09 3.06
CA ARG A 40 11.12 5.25 2.99
C ARG A 40 11.55 5.96 1.70
N HIS A 41 11.02 5.56 0.55
CA HIS A 41 11.34 6.17 -0.73
C HIS A 41 10.78 7.59 -0.87
N SER A 42 9.57 7.86 -0.38
CA SER A 42 9.00 9.21 -0.31
C SER A 42 9.89 10.16 0.51
N ALA A 43 10.32 9.74 1.70
CA ALA A 43 11.24 10.52 2.52
C ALA A 43 12.61 10.72 1.87
N LEU A 44 13.14 9.73 1.13
CA LEU A 44 14.37 9.89 0.36
C LEU A 44 14.22 10.87 -0.80
N CYS A 45 13.07 10.84 -1.49
CA CYS A 45 12.74 11.79 -2.55
C CYS A 45 12.79 13.23 -2.01
N ILE A 46 12.04 13.51 -0.95
CA ILE A 46 12.00 14.84 -0.29
C ILE A 46 13.39 15.29 0.14
N ARG A 47 14.18 14.41 0.78
CA ARG A 47 15.57 14.73 1.15
C ARG A 47 16.46 15.06 -0.05
N SER A 48 16.28 14.39 -1.19
CA SER A 48 17.02 14.67 -2.41
C SER A 48 16.57 15.98 -3.07
N ILE A 49 15.27 16.31 -3.02
CA ILE A 49 14.75 17.63 -3.44
C ILE A 49 15.42 18.75 -2.66
N HIS A 50 15.50 18.64 -1.33
CA HIS A 50 16.18 19.65 -0.49
C HIS A 50 17.67 19.82 -0.84
N ARG A 51 18.35 18.75 -1.28
CA ARG A 51 19.75 18.79 -1.73
C ARG A 51 19.92 19.20 -3.20
N ARG A 52 18.83 19.50 -3.91
CA ARG A 52 18.82 19.77 -5.37
C ARG A 52 19.39 18.62 -6.19
N ASP A 53 19.27 17.39 -5.70
CA ASP A 53 19.65 16.17 -6.41
C ASP A 53 18.44 15.61 -7.15
N ASP A 54 18.19 16.19 -8.32
CA ASP A 54 17.02 15.89 -9.15
C ASP A 54 16.97 14.44 -9.60
N HIS A 55 18.13 13.87 -9.95
CA HIS A 55 18.23 12.49 -10.41
C HIS A 55 17.79 11.52 -9.31
N SER A 56 18.32 11.68 -8.09
CA SER A 56 17.92 10.82 -6.97
C SER A 56 16.48 11.09 -6.53
N ALA A 57 15.99 12.33 -6.60
CA ALA A 57 14.59 12.64 -6.30
C ALA A 57 13.65 11.85 -7.24
N GLN A 58 13.88 11.95 -8.54
CA GLN A 58 13.07 11.25 -9.54
C GLN A 58 13.17 9.72 -9.39
N LYS A 59 14.39 9.20 -9.17
CA LYS A 59 14.61 7.76 -8.95
C LYS A 59 13.80 7.23 -7.77
N ASN A 60 13.81 7.94 -6.64
CA ASN A 60 13.05 7.53 -5.46
C ASN A 60 11.54 7.67 -5.67
N LEU A 61 11.09 8.69 -6.40
CA LEU A 61 9.67 8.88 -6.69
C LEU A 61 9.12 7.74 -7.57
N VAL A 62 9.86 7.34 -8.61
CA VAL A 62 9.51 6.20 -9.48
C VAL A 62 9.49 4.90 -8.68
N ALA A 63 10.45 4.68 -7.77
CA ALA A 63 10.46 3.52 -6.90
C ALA A 63 9.22 3.47 -5.98
N ALA A 64 8.86 4.60 -5.36
CA ALA A 64 7.66 4.70 -4.53
C ALA A 64 6.38 4.40 -5.32
N ARG A 65 6.23 4.95 -6.54
CA ARG A 65 5.08 4.65 -7.42
C ARG A 65 4.99 3.17 -7.76
N SER A 66 6.11 2.55 -8.15
CA SER A 66 6.13 1.11 -8.48
C SER A 66 5.73 0.23 -7.30
N LEU A 67 6.16 0.58 -6.08
CA LEU A 67 5.78 -0.14 -4.87
C LEU A 67 4.30 0.08 -4.52
N LEU A 68 3.76 1.27 -4.81
CA LEU A 68 2.34 1.56 -4.63
C LEU A 68 1.46 0.78 -5.61
N ASP A 69 1.87 0.66 -6.89
CA ASP A 69 1.21 -0.21 -7.87
C ASP A 69 1.25 -1.69 -7.42
N GLU A 70 2.37 -2.14 -6.88
CA GLU A 70 2.48 -3.51 -6.32
C GLU A 70 1.55 -3.69 -5.12
N LEU A 71 1.51 -2.72 -4.20
CA LEU A 71 0.64 -2.73 -3.04
C LEU A 71 -0.84 -2.83 -3.45
N GLU A 72 -1.30 -1.96 -4.36
CA GLU A 72 -2.66 -1.97 -4.91
C GLU A 72 -3.02 -3.36 -5.47
N HIS A 73 -2.11 -3.98 -6.24
CA HIS A 73 -2.34 -5.31 -6.78
C HIS A 73 -2.48 -6.37 -5.67
N LYS A 74 -1.61 -6.34 -4.65
CA LYS A 74 -1.62 -7.30 -3.54
C LYS A 74 -2.89 -7.23 -2.70
N ILE A 75 -3.40 -6.03 -2.45
CA ILE A 75 -4.56 -5.81 -1.58
C ILE A 75 -5.89 -5.73 -2.34
N SER A 76 -5.88 -5.79 -3.69
CA SER A 76 -7.08 -5.71 -4.54
C SER A 76 -8.18 -6.74 -4.23
N LYS A 77 -7.85 -7.84 -3.55
CA LYS A 77 -8.80 -8.89 -3.13
C LYS A 77 -9.23 -8.78 -1.65
N HIS A 78 -8.75 -7.74 -0.97
CA HIS A 78 -8.88 -7.55 0.47
C HIS A 78 -9.27 -6.09 0.73
N ASP A 79 -10.54 -5.74 0.50
CA ASP A 79 -11.06 -4.36 0.65
C ASP A 79 -10.75 -3.76 2.02
N ASP A 80 -10.74 -4.59 3.07
CA ASP A 80 -10.43 -4.15 4.42
C ASP A 80 -8.95 -3.77 4.62
N LEU A 81 -8.04 -4.36 3.83
CA LEU A 81 -6.64 -3.95 3.79
C LEU A 81 -6.47 -2.68 2.96
N ALA A 82 -7.23 -2.50 1.89
CA ALA A 82 -7.21 -1.27 1.09
C ALA A 82 -7.61 -0.03 1.90
N GLN A 83 -8.52 -0.20 2.85
CA GLN A 83 -8.98 0.87 3.76
C GLN A 83 -8.16 0.95 5.06
N ALA A 84 -7.07 0.18 5.17
CA ALA A 84 -6.28 0.19 6.39
C ALA A 84 -5.46 1.49 6.51
N GLY A 85 -5.38 2.03 7.72
CA GLY A 85 -4.67 3.29 7.97
C GLY A 85 -3.21 3.31 7.51
N PHE A 86 -2.51 2.16 7.58
CA PHE A 86 -1.12 2.08 7.11
C PHE A 86 -0.98 2.20 5.58
N VAL A 87 -2.02 1.84 4.81
CA VAL A 87 -2.07 2.07 3.35
C VAL A 87 -2.28 3.55 3.08
N HIS A 88 -3.22 4.18 3.79
CA HIS A 88 -3.44 5.63 3.68
C HIS A 88 -2.20 6.43 4.08
N ASP A 89 -1.47 5.99 5.10
CA ASP A 89 -0.19 6.61 5.50
C ASP A 89 0.84 6.55 4.37
N ALA A 90 1.02 5.38 3.75
CA ALA A 90 1.93 5.24 2.61
C ALA A 90 1.52 6.11 1.40
N GLN A 91 0.22 6.16 1.08
CA GLN A 91 -0.31 7.00 0.01
C GLN A 91 -0.12 8.49 0.27
N LYS A 92 -0.36 8.95 1.50
CA LYS A 92 -0.14 10.36 1.90
C LYS A 92 1.33 10.75 1.73
N GLU A 93 2.26 9.91 2.17
CA GLU A 93 3.69 10.16 2.05
C GLU A 93 4.14 10.20 0.58
N PHE A 94 3.62 9.29 -0.27
CA PHE A 94 3.83 9.34 -1.71
C PHE A 94 3.27 10.62 -2.36
N ALA A 95 2.06 11.02 -1.97
CA ALA A 95 1.45 12.26 -2.44
C ALA A 95 2.30 13.47 -2.05
N GLU A 96 2.74 13.57 -0.79
CA GLU A 96 3.59 14.66 -0.31
C GLU A 96 4.89 14.78 -1.13
N ALA A 97 5.58 13.66 -1.38
CA ALA A 97 6.80 13.65 -2.19
C ALA A 97 6.53 14.14 -3.62
N THR A 98 5.44 13.69 -4.23
CA THR A 98 5.05 14.07 -5.61
C THR A 98 4.70 15.55 -5.71
N LEU A 99 3.86 16.04 -4.79
CA LEU A 99 3.42 17.43 -4.74
C LEU A 99 4.61 18.35 -4.46
N THR A 100 5.48 17.98 -3.53
CA THR A 100 6.70 18.74 -3.21
C THR A 100 7.60 18.89 -4.43
N LEU A 101 7.83 17.81 -5.18
CA LEU A 101 8.62 17.88 -6.41
C LEU A 101 7.97 18.82 -7.45
N SER A 102 6.66 18.68 -7.65
CA SER A 102 5.90 19.48 -8.62
C SER A 102 5.97 20.97 -8.29
N ILE A 103 5.81 21.34 -7.02
CA ILE A 103 5.91 22.73 -6.54
C ILE A 103 7.31 23.30 -6.80
N ILE A 104 8.36 22.56 -6.41
CA ILE A 104 9.75 23.01 -6.58
C ILE A 104 10.12 23.15 -8.05
N LYS A 105 9.54 22.31 -8.91
CA LYS A 105 9.73 22.36 -10.37
C LYS A 105 8.78 23.33 -11.08
N GLN A 106 7.90 24.03 -10.36
CA GLN A 106 6.88 24.91 -10.92
C GLN A 106 6.01 24.21 -11.98
N GLN A 107 5.68 22.95 -11.73
CA GLN A 107 4.81 22.12 -12.56
C GLN A 107 3.38 22.15 -12.02
N ALA A 108 2.42 21.74 -12.85
CA ALA A 108 1.04 21.54 -12.41
C ALA A 108 0.99 20.49 -11.30
N LEU A 109 0.11 20.72 -10.31
CA LEU A 109 -0.12 19.75 -9.25
C LEU A 109 -1.00 18.62 -9.79
N PRO A 110 -0.62 17.36 -9.58
CA PRO A 110 -1.44 16.23 -9.97
C PRO A 110 -2.69 16.11 -9.09
N GLU A 111 -3.78 15.64 -9.69
CA GLU A 111 -5.00 15.29 -8.97
C GLU A 111 -4.87 13.92 -8.28
N PRO A 112 -5.63 13.63 -7.21
CA PRO A 112 -5.59 12.34 -6.52
C PRO A 112 -5.80 11.14 -7.45
N GLU A 113 -6.68 11.26 -8.45
CA GLU A 113 -6.94 10.23 -9.45
C GLU A 113 -5.71 9.93 -10.33
N GLU A 114 -4.93 10.95 -10.68
CA GLU A 114 -3.68 10.80 -11.43
C GLU A 114 -2.62 10.09 -10.58
N LEU A 115 -2.65 10.31 -9.26
CA LEU A 115 -1.80 9.63 -8.29
C LEU A 115 -2.32 8.24 -7.90
N LYS A 116 -3.53 7.84 -8.33
CA LYS A 116 -4.21 6.60 -7.94
C LYS A 116 -4.23 6.37 -6.42
N ILE A 117 -4.46 7.42 -5.65
CA ILE A 117 -4.57 7.32 -4.19
C ILE A 117 -6.03 7.41 -3.75
N SER A 118 -6.37 6.77 -2.63
CA SER A 118 -7.73 6.82 -2.08
C SER A 118 -7.97 8.05 -1.23
N TYR A 119 -9.22 8.47 -1.19
CA TYR A 119 -9.71 9.43 -0.21
C TYR A 119 -9.92 8.71 1.13
N PRO A 120 -9.35 9.20 2.24
CA PRO A 120 -9.49 8.59 3.56
C PRO A 120 -10.88 8.77 4.20
#